data_AF-A0A1V4RC63-F1
#
_entry.id   AF-A0A1V4RC63-F1
#
_cell.length_a   1.000
_cell.length_b   1.000
_cell.length_c   1.000
_cell.angle_alpha   90.00
_cell.angle_beta   90.00
_cell.angle_gamma   90.00
#
_symmetry.space_group_name_H-M   'P 1'
#
loop_
_entity.id
_entity.type
_entity.pdbx_description
1 polymer ?
#
loop_
_entity_poly.entity_id
_entity_poly.type
_entity_poly.pdbx_seq_one_letter_code
_entity_poly.pdbx_strand_id
1 'polypeptide(L)'
;NIPDAYVMPHMMMDISTTGLMTADGYLEQKEGILDPDRGPGAYSELDYAGNLRIGLFNKAELGIVYTSTAGVFANFKFKLITETETLPAISFGMLNIFSEVGDPKLGYFRGEYDYPDPIDYVKFSPFTVLSKSTVIVTGISGMDYVETTLHLGLGARRFRGRGKYSGYVNGLFGGLEIKPSKHWGVLGEIDGQDMNLGINFFFKNFTVNAGIFRMEDLANSALGNKIAFNLKYTMDKFSELKINERRVKASTTRYMQNKTVPGSGGSYYESGTNPLQEELEQIRQRRKQSEKELEEIRKLLQE
;
A
#
# COMPACT_ATOMS: atom_id res chain seq x y z
N ASN A 1 -2.88 1.43 7.71
CA ASN A 1 -2.60 0.74 6.44
C ASN A 1 -3.13 -0.68 6.43
N ILE A 2 -3.95 -0.96 5.43
CA ILE A 2 -4.43 -2.29 5.11
C ILE A 2 -3.34 -3.18 4.50
N PRO A 3 -3.44 -4.51 4.64
CA PRO A 3 -2.68 -5.43 3.81
C PRO A 3 -3.05 -5.31 2.33
N ASP A 4 -2.06 -5.49 1.46
CA ASP A 4 -2.22 -5.68 0.02
C ASP A 4 -1.82 -7.11 -0.40
N ALA A 5 -2.26 -7.57 -1.57
CA ALA A 5 -1.93 -8.91 -2.06
C ALA A 5 -0.56 -9.04 -2.73
N TYR A 6 0.22 -7.96 -2.86
CA TYR A 6 1.55 -7.99 -3.47
C TYR A 6 2.61 -8.40 -2.46
N VAL A 7 3.29 -9.50 -2.74
CA VAL A 7 4.45 -9.91 -1.95
C VAL A 7 5.73 -9.33 -2.56
N MET A 8 6.58 -8.79 -1.69
CA MET A 8 7.90 -8.28 -2.06
C MET A 8 8.76 -9.36 -2.76
N PRO A 9 9.47 -9.01 -3.86
CA PRO A 9 10.45 -9.88 -4.49
C PRO A 9 11.54 -10.38 -3.54
N HIS A 10 12.12 -11.54 -3.85
CA HIS A 10 13.18 -12.13 -3.05
C HIS A 10 14.34 -11.15 -2.85
N MET A 11 14.76 -11.00 -1.60
CA MET A 11 15.88 -10.14 -1.17
C MET A 11 15.67 -8.63 -1.39
N MET A 12 14.50 -8.20 -1.88
CA MET A 12 14.09 -6.81 -1.74
C MET A 12 13.77 -6.55 -0.26
N MET A 13 14.07 -5.33 0.20
CA MET A 13 13.82 -4.91 1.58
C MET A 13 13.17 -3.53 1.60
N ASP A 14 12.19 -3.33 2.49
CA ASP A 14 11.65 -2.00 2.82
C ASP A 14 12.03 -1.65 4.25
N ILE A 15 12.55 -0.44 4.46
CA ILE A 15 12.72 0.16 5.77
C ILE A 15 11.78 1.36 5.83
N SER A 16 10.94 1.44 6.85
CA SER A 16 10.04 2.59 7.02
C SER A 16 9.90 3.03 8.46
N THR A 17 9.65 4.32 8.63
CA THR A 17 9.26 4.94 9.90
C THR A 17 7.93 5.67 9.72
N THR A 18 7.11 5.68 10.76
CA THR A 18 5.85 6.44 10.83
C THR A 18 5.84 7.23 12.11
N GLY A 19 5.50 8.51 12.03
CA GLY A 19 5.09 9.32 13.18
C GLY A 19 3.60 9.61 13.08
N LEU A 20 2.84 9.25 14.11
CA LEU A 20 1.42 9.54 14.26
C LEU A 20 1.28 10.66 15.28
N MET A 21 0.62 11.74 14.87
CA MET A 21 0.31 12.87 15.71
C MET A 21 -1.19 12.91 15.92
N THR A 22 -1.61 12.86 17.19
CA THR A 22 -3.00 13.15 17.55
C THR A 22 -3.11 14.66 17.80
N ALA A 23 -3.86 15.35 16.95
CA ALA A 23 -4.28 16.73 17.14
C ALA A 23 -5.68 16.70 17.74
N ASP A 24 -5.78 16.30 19.00
CA ASP A 24 -7.05 16.22 19.72
C ASP A 24 -7.64 17.60 20.04
N GLY A 25 -6.82 18.66 20.12
CA GLY A 25 -7.28 20.01 20.48
C GLY A 25 -7.91 20.10 21.88
N TYR A 26 -8.01 18.96 22.57
CA TYR A 26 -8.49 18.78 23.92
C TYR A 26 -7.30 18.34 24.74
N LEU A 27 -6.87 19.25 25.62
CA LEU A 27 -6.06 18.93 26.78
C LEU A 27 -6.85 17.94 27.65
N GLU A 28 -6.75 16.64 27.40
CA GLU A 28 -7.22 15.67 28.40
C GLU A 28 -6.32 15.83 29.62
N GLN A 29 -6.80 16.62 30.59
CA GLN A 29 -6.32 16.57 31.95
C GLN A 29 -6.52 15.11 32.39
N LYS A 30 -5.44 14.34 32.47
CA LYS A 30 -5.47 13.08 33.20
C LYS A 30 -5.92 13.43 34.61
N GLU A 31 -7.16 13.07 34.98
CA GLU A 31 -7.64 13.27 36.35
C GLU A 31 -6.62 12.60 37.29
N GLY A 32 -5.88 13.41 38.04
CA GLY A 32 -4.93 12.93 39.06
C GLY A 32 -3.47 13.35 38.92
N ILE A 33 -3.02 14.05 37.87
CA ILE A 33 -1.65 14.61 37.82
C ILE A 33 -1.70 16.13 37.69
N LEU A 34 -1.88 16.80 38.83
CA LEU A 34 -1.49 18.20 38.98
C LEU A 34 0.03 18.20 39.24
N ASP A 35 0.83 18.27 38.17
CA ASP A 35 2.24 18.65 38.29
C ASP A 35 2.27 20.18 38.46
N PRO A 36 2.56 20.73 39.66
CA PRO A 36 2.46 22.17 39.92
C PRO A 36 3.48 23.01 39.14
N ASP A 37 4.53 22.37 38.61
CA ASP A 37 5.63 23.02 37.88
C ASP A 37 5.44 23.01 36.35
N ARG A 38 4.39 22.36 35.85
CA ARG A 38 4.05 22.30 34.42
C ARG A 38 2.62 22.83 34.22
N GLY A 39 2.51 24.06 33.72
CA GLY A 39 1.25 24.66 33.30
C GLY A 39 0.46 23.80 32.30
N PRO A 40 -0.78 24.16 31.93
CA PRO A 40 -1.73 23.31 31.20
C PRO A 40 -1.07 22.69 29.96
N GLY A 41 -0.71 21.41 30.08
CA GLY A 41 0.21 20.73 29.17
C GLY A 41 -0.52 20.14 27.99
N ALA A 42 -0.34 20.74 26.81
CA ALA A 42 -0.72 20.16 25.53
C ALA A 42 0.12 18.90 25.28
N TYR A 43 -0.44 17.73 25.61
CA TYR A 43 0.19 16.47 25.25
C TYR A 43 -0.18 16.14 23.80
N SER A 44 0.64 16.61 22.87
CA SER A 44 0.71 15.95 21.56
C SER A 44 1.36 14.58 21.79
N GLU A 45 0.55 13.54 21.91
CA GLU A 45 1.07 12.17 21.90
C GLU A 45 1.60 11.87 20.49
N LEU A 46 2.93 11.94 20.36
CA LEU A 46 3.64 11.45 19.19
C LEU A 46 3.90 9.95 19.37
N ASP A 47 3.11 9.12 18.71
CA ASP A 47 3.41 7.69 18.58
C ASP A 47 4.29 7.47 17.35
N TYR A 48 5.29 6.62 17.44
CA TYR A 48 6.15 6.31 16.31
C TYR A 48 6.36 4.81 16.14
N ALA A 49 6.51 4.42 14.88
CA ALA A 49 6.66 3.03 14.48
C ALA A 49 7.78 2.88 13.47
N GLY A 50 8.67 1.91 13.69
CA GLY A 50 9.64 1.43 12.72
C GLY A 50 9.19 0.10 12.13
N ASN A 51 9.46 -0.13 10.85
CA ASN A 51 9.13 -1.38 10.17
C ASN A 51 10.23 -1.75 9.18
N LEU A 52 10.69 -3.00 9.26
CA LEU A 52 11.59 -3.64 8.32
C LEU A 52 10.84 -4.79 7.65
N ARG A 53 10.76 -4.79 6.32
CA ARG A 53 10.16 -5.89 5.55
C ARG A 53 11.16 -6.48 4.57
N ILE A 54 11.08 -7.78 4.36
CA ILE A 54 11.92 -8.52 3.42
C ILE A 54 11.08 -9.51 2.62
N GLY A 55 11.34 -9.58 1.31
CA GLY A 55 10.76 -10.58 0.44
C GLY A 55 11.58 -11.88 0.40
N LEU A 56 10.89 -13.00 0.40
CA LEU A 56 11.45 -14.35 0.45
C LEU A 56 10.91 -15.20 -0.72
N PHE A 57 11.81 -15.78 -1.50
CA PHE A 57 11.50 -16.75 -2.57
C PHE A 57 10.44 -16.27 -3.58
N ASN A 58 10.27 -14.95 -3.76
CA ASN A 58 9.22 -14.35 -4.57
C ASN A 58 7.79 -14.80 -4.19
N LYS A 59 7.58 -15.33 -2.97
CA LYS A 59 6.33 -15.94 -2.51
C LYS A 59 5.92 -15.54 -1.10
N ALA A 60 6.86 -15.19 -0.23
CA ALA A 60 6.58 -14.76 1.12
C ALA A 60 7.19 -13.39 1.44
N GLU A 61 6.60 -12.68 2.39
CA GLU A 61 7.10 -11.44 2.97
C GLU A 61 7.09 -11.59 4.48
N LEU A 62 8.22 -11.24 5.11
CA LEU A 62 8.31 -11.08 6.56
C LEU A 62 8.49 -9.61 6.88
N GLY A 63 7.76 -9.13 7.87
CA GLY A 63 7.89 -7.81 8.45
C GLY A 63 8.23 -7.91 9.93
N ILE A 64 9.14 -7.07 10.41
CA ILE A 64 9.40 -6.83 11.83
C ILE A 64 9.01 -5.38 12.09
N VAL A 65 8.11 -5.18 13.03
CA VAL A 65 7.60 -3.87 13.41
C VAL A 65 7.99 -3.61 14.86
N TYR A 66 8.44 -2.39 15.11
CA TYR A 66 8.63 -1.82 16.44
C TYR A 66 7.69 -0.63 16.56
N THR A 67 6.96 -0.52 17.66
CA THR A 67 6.23 0.70 18.02
C THR A 67 6.65 1.17 19.40
N SER A 68 6.55 2.48 19.66
CA SER A 68 6.79 3.03 21.00
C SER A 68 5.89 2.44 22.09
N THR A 69 4.78 1.84 21.67
CA THR A 69 3.66 1.47 22.52
C THR A 69 3.61 -0.05 22.65
N ALA A 70 3.33 -0.78 21.58
CA ALA A 70 3.15 -2.24 21.61
C ALA A 70 4.45 -3.07 21.49
N GLY A 71 5.63 -2.43 21.49
CA GLY A 71 6.91 -3.13 21.43
C GLY A 71 7.22 -3.74 20.06
N VAL A 72 7.85 -4.91 20.05
CA VAL A 72 8.30 -5.58 18.80
C VAL A 72 7.39 -6.74 18.45
N PHE A 73 6.92 -6.78 17.21
CA PHE A 73 6.13 -7.88 16.68
C PHE A 73 6.47 -8.15 15.21
N ALA A 74 6.01 -9.28 14.69
CA ALA A 74 6.25 -9.69 13.31
C ALA A 74 4.96 -9.77 12.51
N ASN A 75 5.07 -9.61 11.20
CA ASN A 75 4.01 -9.78 10.23
C ASN A 75 4.47 -10.78 9.17
N PHE A 76 3.55 -11.61 8.70
CA PHE A 76 3.83 -12.56 7.64
C PHE A 76 2.76 -12.45 6.55
N LYS A 77 3.19 -12.54 5.29
CA LYS A 77 2.30 -12.58 4.14
C LYS A 77 2.82 -13.59 3.12
N PHE A 78 1.93 -14.38 2.54
CA PHE A 78 2.23 -15.38 1.53
C PHE A 78 1.32 -15.21 0.33
N LYS A 79 1.94 -15.22 -0.86
CA LYS A 79 1.28 -15.07 -2.15
C LYS A 79 0.74 -16.40 -2.63
N LEU A 80 -0.57 -16.46 -2.84
CA LEU A 80 -1.26 -17.61 -3.41
C LEU A 80 -1.31 -17.51 -4.94
N ILE A 81 -1.71 -16.34 -5.45
CA ILE A 81 -1.86 -16.07 -6.88
C ILE A 81 -1.11 -14.79 -7.21
N THR A 82 -0.28 -14.85 -8.25
CA THR A 82 0.32 -13.66 -8.85
C THR A 82 -0.69 -12.99 -9.77
N GLU A 83 -0.79 -11.67 -9.69
CA GLU A 83 -1.62 -10.90 -10.62
C GLU A 83 -1.23 -11.19 -12.08
N THR A 84 -2.24 -11.36 -12.92
CA THR A 84 -2.10 -11.42 -14.38
C THR A 84 -3.05 -10.40 -15.01
N GLU A 85 -3.15 -10.34 -16.33
CA GLU A 85 -4.16 -9.49 -16.98
C GLU A 85 -5.59 -9.88 -16.58
N THR A 86 -5.88 -11.17 -16.42
CA THR A 86 -7.22 -11.69 -16.15
C THR A 86 -7.47 -12.05 -14.69
N LEU A 87 -6.42 -12.42 -13.93
CA LEU A 87 -6.54 -12.82 -12.54
C LEU A 87 -6.03 -11.72 -11.60
N PRO A 88 -6.71 -11.46 -10.48
CA PRO A 88 -6.17 -10.61 -9.44
C PRO A 88 -5.10 -11.34 -8.63
N ALA A 89 -4.20 -10.60 -7.99
CA ALA A 89 -3.32 -11.17 -6.98
C ALA A 89 -4.14 -11.59 -5.76
N ILE A 90 -3.78 -12.72 -5.17
CA ILE A 90 -4.37 -13.20 -3.91
C ILE A 90 -3.23 -13.56 -2.95
N SER A 91 -3.32 -13.06 -1.71
CA SER A 91 -2.40 -13.41 -0.63
C SER A 91 -3.16 -13.69 0.65
N PHE A 92 -2.60 -14.55 1.48
CA PHE A 92 -3.00 -14.69 2.88
C PHE A 92 -1.87 -14.21 3.78
N GLY A 93 -2.18 -13.85 5.02
CA GLY A 93 -1.16 -13.49 5.98
C GLY A 93 -1.66 -13.47 7.41
N MET A 94 -0.74 -13.13 8.30
CA MET A 94 -0.99 -12.99 9.71
C MET A 94 -0.22 -11.78 10.22
N LEU A 95 -0.93 -10.89 10.90
CA LEU A 95 -0.34 -9.70 11.51
C LEU A 95 -0.13 -9.89 13.01
N ASN A 96 0.78 -9.10 13.56
CA ASN A 96 1.05 -8.96 14.98
C ASN A 96 1.42 -10.29 15.64
N ILE A 97 2.23 -11.09 14.95
CA ILE A 97 2.87 -12.30 15.48
C ILE A 97 3.76 -11.85 16.63
N PHE A 98 3.59 -12.46 17.80
CA PHE A 98 4.27 -12.12 19.05
C PHE A 98 3.88 -10.79 19.71
N SER A 99 2.87 -10.08 19.21
CA SER A 99 2.31 -8.96 19.96
C SER A 99 1.73 -9.44 21.30
N GLU A 100 1.92 -8.63 22.34
CA GLU A 100 1.38 -8.89 23.67
C GLU A 100 -0.10 -8.53 23.78
N VAL A 101 -0.62 -7.74 22.83
CA VAL A 101 -1.98 -7.22 22.88
C VAL A 101 -3.01 -8.31 22.56
N GLY A 102 -3.84 -8.63 23.56
CA GLY A 102 -4.96 -9.58 23.44
C GLY A 102 -6.16 -9.01 22.67
N ASP A 103 -7.23 -9.80 22.52
CA ASP A 103 -8.48 -9.27 21.97
C ASP A 103 -9.15 -8.37 23.01
N PRO A 104 -9.34 -7.06 22.74
CA PRO A 104 -10.03 -6.19 23.67
C PRO A 104 -11.49 -6.66 23.81
N LYS A 105 -11.99 -6.68 25.06
CA LYS A 105 -13.42 -6.94 25.31
C LYS A 105 -14.25 -5.82 24.67
N LEU A 106 -15.33 -6.19 23.99
CA LEU A 106 -16.35 -5.28 23.49
C LEU A 106 -16.76 -4.30 24.60
N GLY A 107 -16.47 -3.01 24.42
CA GLY A 107 -16.89 -1.96 25.36
C GLY A 107 -15.79 -1.35 26.24
N TYR A 108 -14.58 -1.91 26.27
CA TYR A 108 -13.44 -1.36 27.04
C TYR A 108 -12.38 -0.73 26.12
N PHE A 109 -12.81 0.20 25.26
CA PHE A 109 -11.89 1.05 24.49
C PHE A 109 -11.51 2.34 25.24
N ARG A 110 -12.01 2.53 26.47
CA ARG A 110 -11.63 3.61 27.38
C ARG A 110 -10.99 3.00 28.63
N GLY A 111 -9.67 3.16 28.77
CA GLY A 111 -9.06 3.29 30.10
C GLY A 111 -8.12 2.19 30.63
N GLU A 112 -7.90 1.05 29.96
CA GLU A 112 -7.08 -0.04 30.55
C GLU A 112 -5.82 -0.42 29.75
N TYR A 113 -5.50 0.27 28.65
CA TYR A 113 -4.28 0.00 27.88
C TYR A 113 -3.37 1.23 27.87
N ASP A 114 -2.08 1.02 28.12
CA ASP A 114 -1.01 2.04 28.03
C ASP A 114 -0.70 2.45 26.57
N TYR A 115 -1.60 2.16 25.63
CA TYR A 115 -1.35 2.31 24.19
C TYR A 115 -2.44 3.17 23.54
N PRO A 116 -2.07 4.17 22.71
CA PRO A 116 -2.98 4.72 21.74
C PRO A 116 -3.32 3.58 20.77
N ASP A 117 -4.55 3.07 20.88
CA ASP A 117 -5.16 2.14 19.91
C ASP A 117 -4.69 0.69 19.96
N PRO A 118 -4.95 -0.03 21.06
CA PRO A 118 -4.56 -1.43 21.23
C PRO A 118 -5.09 -2.37 20.13
N ILE A 119 -6.22 -2.02 19.51
CA ILE A 119 -6.86 -2.83 18.47
C ILE A 119 -5.97 -3.04 17.23
N ASP A 120 -5.12 -2.07 16.90
CA ASP A 120 -4.19 -2.17 15.75
C ASP A 120 -3.09 -3.22 15.97
N TYR A 121 -2.82 -3.51 17.24
CA TYR A 121 -1.76 -4.39 17.70
C TYR A 121 -2.28 -5.77 18.12
N VAL A 122 -3.57 -6.06 17.98
CA VAL A 122 -4.17 -7.34 18.41
C VAL A 122 -3.44 -8.51 17.76
N LYS A 123 -2.92 -9.39 18.62
CA LYS A 123 -2.05 -10.50 18.23
C LYS A 123 -2.72 -11.50 17.31
N PHE A 124 -1.93 -12.18 16.49
CA PHE A 124 -2.35 -13.24 15.57
C PHE A 124 -3.64 -12.91 14.82
N SER A 125 -3.60 -11.82 14.06
CA SER A 125 -4.73 -11.37 13.24
C SER A 125 -4.58 -11.89 11.81
N PRO A 126 -5.24 -13.01 11.44
CA PRO A 126 -5.15 -13.56 10.10
C PRO A 126 -5.95 -12.72 9.11
N PHE A 127 -5.50 -12.72 7.85
CA PHE A 127 -6.20 -12.09 6.76
C PHE A 127 -6.00 -12.82 5.43
N THR A 128 -6.92 -12.58 4.52
CA THR A 128 -6.77 -12.84 3.09
C THR A 128 -7.11 -11.58 2.32
N VAL A 129 -6.42 -11.33 1.23
CA VAL A 129 -6.57 -10.11 0.45
C VAL A 129 -6.42 -10.42 -1.04
N LEU A 130 -7.27 -9.76 -1.81
CA LEU A 130 -7.26 -9.71 -3.25
C LEU A 130 -6.80 -8.32 -3.68
N SER A 131 -5.97 -8.23 -4.72
CA SER A 131 -5.54 -6.95 -5.27
C SER A 131 -5.48 -6.98 -6.79
N LYS A 132 -5.90 -5.87 -7.40
CA LYS A 132 -5.89 -5.70 -8.85
C LYS A 132 -5.47 -4.28 -9.20
N SER A 133 -4.45 -4.14 -10.04
CA SER A 133 -4.02 -2.89 -10.64
C SER A 133 -4.50 -2.82 -12.08
N THR A 134 -5.00 -1.66 -12.48
CA THR A 134 -5.30 -1.30 -13.86
C THR A 134 -4.58 0.00 -14.19
N VAL A 135 -4.13 0.14 -15.44
CA VAL A 135 -3.54 1.37 -15.94
C VAL A 135 -4.37 1.86 -17.12
N ILE A 136 -4.83 3.10 -17.04
CA ILE A 136 -5.60 3.77 -18.07
C ILE A 136 -4.75 4.89 -18.64
N VAL A 137 -4.55 4.89 -19.96
CA VAL A 137 -3.92 6.01 -20.68
C VAL A 137 -4.98 7.08 -20.92
N THR A 138 -4.77 8.30 -20.43
CA THR A 138 -5.83 9.34 -20.44
C THR A 138 -5.70 10.32 -21.60
N GLY A 139 -4.52 10.43 -22.21
CA GLY A 139 -4.23 11.42 -23.25
C GLY A 139 -4.25 12.88 -22.76
N ILE A 140 -4.35 13.11 -21.44
CA ILE A 140 -4.32 14.43 -20.82
C ILE A 140 -2.87 14.81 -20.52
N SER A 141 -2.42 15.97 -21.02
CA SER A 141 -1.08 16.49 -20.77
C SER A 141 -0.80 16.59 -19.26
N GLY A 142 0.25 15.93 -18.79
CA GLY A 142 0.64 15.88 -17.37
C GLY A 142 -0.04 14.78 -16.55
N MET A 143 -0.95 14.01 -17.14
CA MET A 143 -1.60 12.83 -16.56
C MET A 143 -1.61 11.68 -17.58
N ASP A 144 -0.48 11.44 -18.25
CA ASP A 144 -0.39 10.51 -19.39
C ASP A 144 -0.95 9.11 -19.08
N TYR A 145 -0.88 8.69 -17.82
CA TYR A 145 -1.55 7.49 -17.33
C TYR A 145 -2.15 7.72 -15.94
N VAL A 146 -3.17 6.92 -15.62
CA VAL A 146 -3.73 6.77 -14.28
C VAL A 146 -3.65 5.29 -13.92
N GLU A 147 -2.82 4.97 -12.93
CA GLU A 147 -2.79 3.63 -12.33
C GLU A 147 -3.76 3.60 -11.16
N THR A 148 -4.71 2.68 -11.20
CA THR A 148 -5.69 2.46 -10.14
C THR A 148 -5.50 1.07 -9.58
N THR A 149 -5.29 0.95 -8.27
CA THR A 149 -5.14 -0.32 -7.57
C THR A 149 -6.24 -0.48 -6.54
N LEU A 150 -6.99 -1.57 -6.66
CA LEU A 150 -8.02 -1.97 -5.72
C LEU A 150 -7.49 -3.07 -4.81
N HIS A 151 -7.76 -2.95 -3.52
CA HIS A 151 -7.52 -3.95 -2.49
C HIS A 151 -8.85 -4.30 -1.82
N LEU A 152 -9.14 -5.60 -1.69
CA LEU A 152 -10.31 -6.10 -0.96
C LEU A 152 -9.89 -7.30 -0.15
N GLY A 153 -10.19 -7.30 1.15
CA GLY A 153 -9.76 -8.36 2.04
C GLY A 153 -10.74 -8.67 3.14
N LEU A 154 -10.53 -9.86 3.69
CA LEU A 154 -11.22 -10.41 4.84
C LEU A 154 -10.18 -10.69 5.92
N GLY A 155 -10.47 -10.31 7.15
CA GLY A 155 -9.59 -10.51 8.29
C GLY A 155 -10.37 -10.75 9.56
N ALA A 156 -9.68 -11.30 10.55
CA ALA A 156 -10.23 -11.51 11.88
C ALA A 156 -9.46 -10.69 12.92
N ARG A 157 -10.08 -10.50 14.10
CA ARG A 157 -9.48 -9.86 15.28
C ARG A 157 -9.24 -8.35 15.09
N ARG A 158 -8.04 -7.90 14.68
CA ARG A 158 -7.76 -6.45 14.50
C ARG A 158 -8.70 -5.77 13.49
N PHE A 159 -9.26 -6.54 12.55
CA PHE A 159 -10.12 -6.05 11.47
C PHE A 159 -11.58 -5.88 11.91
N ARG A 160 -11.79 -5.47 13.16
CA ARG A 160 -13.11 -5.35 13.76
C ARG A 160 -13.57 -3.90 13.71
N GLY A 161 -14.67 -3.66 12.98
CA GLY A 161 -15.22 -2.32 12.76
C GLY A 161 -15.53 -1.59 14.07
N ARG A 162 -15.09 -0.33 14.17
CA ARG A 162 -15.39 0.57 15.30
C ARG A 162 -16.29 1.72 14.88
N GLY A 163 -16.01 2.31 13.73
CA GLY A 163 -16.78 3.41 13.17
C GLY A 163 -18.21 3.02 12.79
N LYS A 164 -19.05 4.02 12.55
CA LYS A 164 -20.46 3.83 12.18
C LYS A 164 -20.60 3.01 10.89
N TYR A 165 -19.75 3.28 9.91
CA TYR A 165 -19.76 2.65 8.60
C TYR A 165 -18.89 1.39 8.56
N SER A 166 -17.65 1.47 9.06
CA SER A 166 -16.77 0.30 9.20
C SER A 166 -17.37 -0.80 10.08
N GLY A 167 -18.20 -0.46 11.07
CA GLY A 167 -18.96 -1.40 11.89
C GLY A 167 -19.91 -2.32 11.10
N TYR A 168 -20.51 -1.83 10.00
CA TYR A 168 -21.39 -2.65 9.14
C TYR A 168 -20.62 -3.68 8.31
N VAL A 169 -19.33 -3.43 8.05
CA VAL A 169 -18.46 -4.27 7.23
C VAL A 169 -17.38 -4.95 8.08
N ASN A 170 -17.75 -5.35 9.30
CA ASN A 170 -16.84 -5.99 10.26
C ASN A 170 -16.12 -7.21 9.65
N GLY A 171 -14.80 -7.27 9.81
CA GLY A 171 -13.95 -8.29 9.22
C GLY A 171 -13.58 -8.02 7.76
N LEU A 172 -14.22 -7.06 7.08
CA LEU A 172 -13.82 -6.60 5.76
C LEU A 172 -12.88 -5.40 5.88
N PHE A 173 -11.90 -5.36 5.00
CA PHE A 173 -11.09 -4.17 4.76
C PHE A 173 -10.89 -3.99 3.27
N GLY A 174 -10.59 -2.78 2.85
CA GLY A 174 -10.36 -2.50 1.44
C GLY A 174 -9.79 -1.12 1.24
N GLY A 175 -9.25 -0.90 0.05
CA GLY A 175 -8.67 0.40 -0.29
C GLY A 175 -8.50 0.59 -1.77
N LEU A 176 -8.41 1.85 -2.15
CA LEU A 176 -8.23 2.32 -3.51
C LEU A 176 -7.02 3.24 -3.55
N GLU A 177 -6.01 2.86 -4.32
CA GLU A 177 -4.85 3.68 -4.62
C GLU A 177 -4.95 4.20 -6.06
N ILE A 178 -4.90 5.51 -6.25
CA ILE A 178 -4.90 6.15 -7.58
C ILE A 178 -3.58 6.90 -7.74
N LYS A 179 -2.82 6.58 -8.78
CA LYS A 179 -1.57 7.25 -9.15
C LYS A 179 -1.70 7.90 -10.52
N PRO A 180 -1.99 9.21 -10.56
CA PRO A 180 -2.02 9.96 -11.81
C PRO A 180 -0.64 10.23 -12.42
N SER A 181 0.44 9.91 -11.69
CA SER A 181 1.81 10.17 -12.10
C SER A 181 2.77 9.19 -11.41
N LYS A 182 4.00 9.11 -11.92
CA LYS A 182 5.11 8.37 -11.28
C LYS A 182 5.60 9.04 -9.99
N HIS A 183 5.16 10.26 -9.70
CA HIS A 183 5.67 11.08 -8.60
C HIS A 183 4.71 11.18 -7.42
N TRP A 184 3.42 10.90 -7.60
CA TRP A 184 2.45 10.97 -6.51
C TRP A 184 1.23 10.09 -6.74
N GLY A 185 0.50 9.82 -5.66
CA GLY A 185 -0.78 9.13 -5.69
C GLY A 185 -1.60 9.41 -4.44
N VAL A 186 -2.88 9.08 -4.50
CA VAL A 186 -3.83 9.20 -3.38
C VAL A 186 -4.29 7.81 -2.99
N LEU A 187 -4.47 7.59 -1.70
CA LEU A 187 -4.94 6.35 -1.09
C LEU A 187 -6.16 6.67 -0.24
N GLY A 188 -7.24 5.91 -0.44
CA GLY A 188 -8.34 5.82 0.52
C GLY A 188 -8.47 4.38 0.98
N GLU A 189 -8.65 4.14 2.29
CA GLU A 189 -8.86 2.80 2.84
C GLU A 189 -9.97 2.77 3.89
N ILE A 190 -10.67 1.64 3.96
CA ILE A 190 -11.39 1.17 5.16
C ILE A 190 -10.51 0.08 5.74
N ASP A 191 -9.89 0.33 6.89
CA ASP A 191 -8.84 -0.56 7.43
C ASP A 191 -9.35 -1.75 8.24
N GLY A 192 -10.67 -1.89 8.28
CA GLY A 192 -11.40 -2.84 9.10
C GLY A 192 -11.85 -2.24 10.43
N GLN A 193 -11.43 -1.02 10.79
CA GLN A 193 -11.86 -0.32 11.99
C GLN A 193 -12.42 1.07 11.70
N ASP A 194 -11.83 1.80 10.76
CA ASP A 194 -12.18 3.17 10.38
C ASP A 194 -11.77 3.46 8.91
N MET A 195 -12.06 4.67 8.45
CA MET A 195 -11.67 5.22 7.16
C MET A 195 -10.41 6.08 7.28
N ASN A 196 -9.45 5.85 6.38
CA ASN A 196 -8.23 6.65 6.29
C ASN A 196 -8.04 7.18 4.87
N LEU A 197 -7.39 8.34 4.76
CA LEU A 197 -7.04 8.98 3.50
C LEU A 197 -5.59 9.45 3.54
N GLY A 198 -4.84 9.19 2.49
CA GLY A 198 -3.44 9.62 2.40
C GLY A 198 -3.00 10.03 1.00
N ILE A 199 -1.90 10.77 0.96
CA ILE A 199 -1.18 11.12 -0.25
C ILE A 199 0.22 10.53 -0.18
N ASN A 200 0.65 9.92 -1.28
CA ASN A 200 1.97 9.35 -1.47
C ASN A 200 2.76 10.23 -2.43
N PHE A 201 4.03 10.47 -2.12
CA PHE A 201 5.03 11.06 -3.00
C PHE A 201 6.16 10.06 -3.23
N PHE A 202 6.53 9.88 -4.49
CA PHE A 202 7.51 8.89 -4.93
C PHE A 202 8.73 9.59 -5.50
N PHE A 203 9.89 9.32 -4.91
CA PHE A 203 11.17 9.84 -5.37
C PHE A 203 12.24 8.76 -5.32
N LYS A 204 12.60 8.23 -6.50
CA LYS A 204 13.52 7.09 -6.64
C LYS A 204 13.04 5.92 -5.75
N ASN A 205 13.87 5.49 -4.81
CA ASN A 205 13.60 4.42 -3.86
C ASN A 205 12.89 4.91 -2.59
N PHE A 206 12.59 6.19 -2.48
CA PHE A 206 11.87 6.78 -1.35
C PHE A 206 10.38 6.92 -1.65
N THR A 207 9.56 6.62 -0.65
CA THR A 207 8.15 6.99 -0.60
C THR A 207 7.92 7.81 0.66
N VAL A 208 7.34 8.99 0.49
CA VAL A 208 6.81 9.80 1.60
C VAL A 208 5.29 9.71 1.55
N ASN A 209 4.67 9.42 2.69
CA ASN A 209 3.23 9.42 2.82
C ASN A 209 2.82 10.41 3.92
N ALA A 210 1.75 11.15 3.66
CA ALA A 210 1.05 11.94 4.65
C ALA A 210 -0.43 11.54 4.61
N GLY A 211 -1.04 11.30 5.75
CA GLY A 211 -2.43 10.85 5.79
C GLY A 211 -3.19 11.30 7.03
N ILE A 212 -4.50 11.36 6.88
CA ILE A 212 -5.46 11.56 7.94
C ILE A 212 -6.08 10.19 8.22
N PHE A 213 -6.02 9.79 9.48
CA PHE A 213 -6.54 8.53 9.98
C PHE A 213 -7.78 8.79 10.80
N ARG A 214 -8.68 7.81 10.81
CA ARG A 214 -9.93 7.83 11.60
C ARG A 214 -10.92 8.92 11.24
N MET A 215 -11.25 8.98 9.95
CA MET A 215 -12.18 9.97 9.44
C MET A 215 -13.62 9.77 9.96
N GLU A 216 -14.00 8.58 10.40
CA GLU A 216 -15.31 8.35 11.00
C GLU A 216 -15.41 8.93 12.42
N ASP A 217 -14.32 8.91 13.18
CA ASP A 217 -14.21 9.60 14.47
C ASP A 217 -14.24 11.13 14.28
N LEU A 218 -13.62 11.66 13.21
CA LEU A 218 -13.67 13.09 12.84
C LEU A 218 -15.11 13.60 12.62
N ALA A 219 -15.97 12.79 12.00
CA ALA A 219 -17.36 13.13 11.78
C ALA A 219 -18.20 13.20 13.08
N ASN A 220 -17.69 12.64 14.18
CA ASN A 220 -18.35 12.59 15.49
C ASN A 220 -17.75 13.55 16.54
N SER A 221 -16.87 14.47 16.11
CA SER A 221 -16.40 15.70 16.80
C SER A 221 -15.84 15.62 18.24
N ALA A 222 -15.75 14.44 18.86
CA ALA A 222 -15.25 14.27 20.23
C ALA A 222 -13.78 13.84 20.32
N LEU A 223 -13.18 13.37 19.23
CA LEU A 223 -11.80 12.88 19.16
C LEU A 223 -11.12 13.60 18.00
N GLY A 224 -10.09 14.40 18.26
CA GLY A 224 -9.48 15.19 17.20
C GLY A 224 -8.66 14.38 16.19
N ASN A 225 -8.04 15.09 15.25
CA ASN A 225 -7.51 14.51 14.02
C ASN A 225 -6.25 13.69 14.27
N LYS A 226 -6.16 12.49 13.69
CA LYS A 226 -4.91 11.73 13.65
C LYS A 226 -4.23 11.93 12.31
N ILE A 227 -3.06 12.55 12.33
CA ILE A 227 -2.25 12.78 11.14
C ILE A 227 -1.01 11.90 11.24
N ALA A 228 -0.74 11.11 10.20
CA ALA A 228 0.48 10.32 10.14
C ALA A 228 1.38 10.81 9.01
N PHE A 229 2.69 10.79 9.30
CA PHE A 229 3.75 10.97 8.33
C PHE A 229 4.58 9.70 8.27
N ASN A 230 4.74 9.13 7.09
CA ASN A 230 5.55 7.94 6.88
C ASN A 230 6.65 8.21 5.86
N LEU A 231 7.85 7.76 6.19
CA LEU A 231 8.99 7.72 5.28
C LEU A 231 9.39 6.27 5.08
N LYS A 232 9.47 5.84 3.83
CA LYS A 232 9.89 4.50 3.44
C LYS A 232 11.02 4.57 2.42
N TYR A 233 12.00 3.69 2.58
CA TYR A 233 13.06 3.43 1.62
C TYR A 233 13.03 1.95 1.22
N THR A 234 13.03 1.69 -0.09
CA THR A 234 13.06 0.35 -0.66
C THR A 234 14.44 0.04 -1.24
N MET A 235 15.12 -0.94 -0.67
CA MET A 235 16.39 -1.46 -1.18
C MET A 235 16.13 -2.64 -2.14
N ASP A 236 16.55 -2.50 -3.39
CA ASP A 236 16.42 -3.53 -4.44
C ASP A 236 17.77 -3.99 -5.00
N LYS A 237 18.88 -3.60 -4.35
CA LYS A 237 20.25 -3.93 -4.78
C LYS A 237 20.49 -5.45 -4.87
N PHE A 238 19.87 -6.21 -3.97
CA PHE A 238 20.02 -7.67 -3.89
C PHE A 238 18.86 -8.44 -4.50
N SER A 239 17.87 -7.72 -5.03
CA SER A 239 16.70 -8.31 -5.71
C SER A 239 16.96 -8.38 -7.21
N GLU A 240 16.53 -9.49 -7.81
CA GLU A 240 16.52 -9.65 -9.28
C GLU A 240 15.54 -8.68 -9.94
N LEU A 241 14.41 -8.38 -9.27
CA LEU A 241 13.41 -7.42 -9.72
C LEU A 241 13.70 -6.03 -9.15
N LYS A 242 13.58 -4.99 -9.97
CA LYS A 242 13.68 -3.59 -9.53
C LYS A 242 12.36 -3.05 -9.00
N ILE A 243 12.43 -2.01 -8.18
CA ILE A 243 11.24 -1.39 -7.58
C ILE A 243 10.21 -0.95 -8.63
N ASN A 244 10.67 -0.48 -9.79
CA ASN A 244 9.82 -0.02 -10.90
C ASN A 244 9.14 -1.17 -11.65
N GLU A 245 9.64 -2.39 -11.50
CA GLU A 245 9.17 -3.61 -12.16
C GLU A 245 8.30 -4.47 -11.22
N ARG A 246 8.11 -4.04 -9.97
CA ARG A 246 7.43 -4.80 -8.91
C ARG A 246 5.98 -5.16 -9.26
N ARG A 247 5.34 -4.44 -10.19
CA ARG A 247 3.95 -4.66 -10.61
C ARG A 247 3.91 -4.93 -12.13
N VAL A 248 3.46 -6.13 -12.52
CA VAL A 248 3.04 -6.38 -13.90
C VAL A 248 1.73 -5.64 -14.08
N LYS A 249 1.82 -4.45 -14.67
CA LYS A 249 0.65 -3.59 -14.92
C LYS A 249 -0.25 -4.30 -15.93
N ALA A 250 -1.51 -4.55 -15.56
CA ALA A 250 -2.50 -5.00 -16.53
C ALA A 250 -2.63 -3.90 -17.59
N SER A 251 -2.10 -4.14 -18.78
CA SER A 251 -2.22 -3.23 -19.89
C SER A 251 -3.68 -3.27 -20.36
N THR A 252 -4.37 -2.14 -20.37
CA THR A 252 -5.63 -2.03 -21.10
C THR A 252 -5.34 -1.83 -22.60
N THR A 253 -4.57 -2.72 -23.22
CA THR A 253 -4.38 -2.74 -24.67
C THR A 253 -5.53 -3.49 -25.35
N ARG A 254 -6.77 -3.01 -25.18
CA ARG A 254 -7.90 -3.45 -26.03
C ARG A 254 -8.85 -2.35 -26.49
N TYR A 255 -8.70 -1.09 -26.07
CA TYR A 255 -9.59 -0.01 -26.51
C TYR A 255 -9.04 0.91 -27.61
N MET A 256 -7.91 0.56 -28.25
CA MET A 256 -7.35 1.31 -29.39
C MET A 256 -7.15 0.45 -30.66
N GLN A 257 -7.77 -0.74 -30.73
CA GLN A 257 -7.97 -1.45 -32.00
C GLN A 257 -9.35 -1.06 -32.54
N ASN A 258 -9.40 0.09 -33.23
CA ASN A 258 -10.35 0.46 -34.29
C ASN A 258 -10.50 1.99 -34.36
N LYS A 259 -9.40 2.68 -34.68
CA LYS A 259 -9.46 3.94 -35.41
C LYS A 259 -8.27 4.00 -36.36
N THR A 260 -8.42 3.37 -37.51
CA THR A 260 -7.73 3.81 -38.73
C THR A 260 -8.14 5.25 -38.99
N VAL A 261 -7.33 6.20 -38.51
CA VAL A 261 -7.35 7.57 -39.00
C VAL A 261 -6.28 7.63 -40.11
N PRO A 262 -6.66 7.88 -41.38
CA PRO A 262 -5.68 8.09 -42.44
C PRO A 262 -4.89 9.37 -42.16
N GLY A 263 -3.59 9.33 -42.45
CA GLY A 263 -2.63 10.31 -41.96
C GLY A 263 -2.78 11.73 -42.51
N SER A 264 -2.25 12.68 -41.74
CA SER A 264 -1.68 13.91 -42.28
C SER A 264 -0.69 14.50 -41.26
N GLY A 265 0.58 14.59 -41.66
CA GLY A 265 1.53 15.65 -41.31
C GLY A 265 1.69 16.11 -39.86
N GLY A 266 2.91 15.93 -39.35
CA GLY A 266 3.60 17.02 -38.67
C GLY A 266 3.93 16.80 -37.18
N SER A 267 5.24 16.81 -36.95
CA SER A 267 5.95 17.39 -35.79
C SER A 267 6.66 16.36 -34.91
N TYR A 268 7.99 16.34 -35.10
CA TYR A 268 8.97 15.76 -34.19
C TYR A 268 8.83 16.44 -32.83
N TYR A 269 8.47 15.69 -31.80
CA TYR A 269 8.67 16.10 -30.41
C TYR A 269 9.92 15.39 -29.88
N GLU A 270 10.86 16.21 -29.44
CA GLU A 270 12.13 15.82 -28.86
C GLU A 270 11.97 14.94 -27.63
N SER A 271 12.94 14.03 -27.54
CA SER A 271 13.09 12.95 -26.58
C SER A 271 13.25 13.45 -25.13
N GLY A 272 12.15 13.37 -24.37
CA GLY A 272 12.20 13.10 -22.94
C GLY A 272 11.74 11.67 -22.70
N THR A 273 12.68 10.76 -22.38
CA THR A 273 12.50 9.30 -22.17
C THR A 273 11.12 8.91 -21.65
N ASN A 274 10.24 8.56 -22.58
CA ASN A 274 8.93 8.00 -22.31
C ASN A 274 9.11 6.48 -22.10
N PRO A 275 8.73 5.92 -20.94
CA PRO A 275 8.88 4.49 -20.67
C PRO A 275 8.12 3.61 -21.68
N LEU A 276 7.12 4.15 -22.39
CA LEU A 276 6.44 3.46 -23.49
C LEU A 276 7.31 3.30 -24.74
N GLN A 277 8.25 4.21 -25.01
CA GLN A 277 9.20 4.04 -26.11
C GLN A 277 10.17 2.90 -25.80
N GLU A 278 10.65 2.83 -24.57
CA GLU A 278 11.52 1.77 -24.09
C GLU A 278 10.79 0.41 -24.10
N GLU A 279 9.54 0.36 -23.63
CA GLU A 279 8.71 -0.85 -23.67
C GLU A 279 8.35 -1.27 -25.10
N LEU A 280 8.06 -0.32 -26.00
CA LEU A 280 7.86 -0.58 -27.43
C LEU A 280 9.12 -1.12 -28.11
N GLU A 281 10.30 -0.60 -27.76
CA GLU A 281 11.57 -1.09 -28.27
C GLU A 281 11.86 -2.50 -27.78
N GLN A 282 11.63 -2.78 -26.50
CA GLN A 282 11.77 -4.13 -25.93
C GLN A 282 10.81 -5.13 -26.58
N ILE A 283 9.55 -4.74 -26.84
CA ILE A 283 8.59 -5.59 -27.55
C ILE A 283 9.03 -5.85 -28.99
N ARG A 284 9.56 -4.83 -29.69
CA ARG A 284 10.10 -4.98 -31.05
C ARG A 284 11.31 -5.91 -31.09
N GLN A 285 12.19 -5.85 -30.09
CA GLN A 285 13.34 -6.75 -29.97
C GLN A 285 12.90 -8.19 -29.72
N ARG A 286 11.95 -8.43 -28.81
CA ARG A 286 11.39 -9.77 -28.55
C ARG A 286 10.74 -10.36 -29.79
N ARG A 287 9.96 -9.57 -30.56
CA ARG A 287 9.36 -10.05 -31.82
C ARG A 287 10.42 -10.46 -32.84
N LYS A 288 11.48 -9.66 -33.01
CA LYS A 288 12.59 -10.03 -33.91
C LYS A 288 13.31 -11.30 -33.48
N GLN A 289 13.46 -11.55 -32.18
CA GLN A 289 14.03 -12.79 -31.69
C GLN A 289 13.10 -13.98 -31.93
N SER A 290 11.82 -13.86 -31.58
CA SER A 290 10.85 -14.93 -31.82
C SER A 290 10.67 -15.24 -33.32
N GLU A 291 10.73 -14.24 -34.19
CA GLU A 291 10.72 -14.46 -35.65
C GLU A 291 11.94 -15.24 -36.13
N LYS A 292 13.15 -14.94 -35.60
CA LYS A 292 14.36 -15.69 -35.91
C LYS A 292 14.30 -17.14 -35.41
N GLU A 293 13.84 -17.35 -34.18
CA GLU A 293 13.66 -18.68 -33.60
C GLU A 293 12.65 -19.51 -34.40
N LEU A 294 11.54 -18.89 -34.82
CA LEU A 294 10.55 -19.55 -35.69
C LEU A 294 11.11 -19.89 -37.07
N GLU A 295 11.98 -19.05 -37.62
CA GLU A 295 12.63 -19.29 -38.90
C GLU A 295 13.68 -20.42 -38.81
N GLU A 296 14.42 -20.51 -37.71
CA GLU A 296 15.33 -21.62 -37.40
C GLU A 296 14.57 -22.94 -37.22
N ILE A 297 13.46 -22.92 -36.46
CA ILE A 297 12.59 -24.10 -36.30
C ILE A 297 12.01 -24.54 -37.64
N ARG A 298 11.59 -23.61 -38.51
CA ARG A 298 11.08 -23.94 -39.85
C ARG A 298 12.13 -24.60 -40.74
N LYS A 299 13.40 -24.17 -40.66
CA LYS A 299 14.49 -24.80 -41.40
C LYS A 299 14.77 -26.22 -40.91
N LEU A 300 14.77 -26.43 -39.59
CA LEU A 300 14.96 -27.76 -38.98
C LEU A 300 13.83 -28.76 -39.30
N LEU A 301 12.62 -28.27 -39.59
CA LEU A 301 11.49 -29.11 -40.00
C LEU A 301 11.44 -29.38 -41.52
N GLN A 302 12.30 -28.73 -42.31
CA GLN A 302 12.42 -28.91 -43.77
C GLN A 302 13.61 -29.77 -44.18
N GLU A 303 14.50 -30.11 -43.24
CA GLU A 303 15.56 -31.14 -43.38
C GLU A 303 15.08 -32.49 -42.84
#